data_AF-A0A255XUM3-F1
#
_entry.id   AF-A0A255XUM3-F1
#
_cell.length_a   1.000
_cell.length_b   1.000
_cell.length_c   1.000
_cell.angle_alpha   90.00
_cell.angle_beta   90.00
_cell.angle_gamma   90.00
#
_symmetry.space_group_name_H-M   'P 1'
#
loop_
_entity.id
_entity.type
_entity.pdbx_description
1 polymer ?
#
loop_
_entity_poly.entity_id
_entity_poly.type
_entity_poly.pdbx_seq_one_letter_code
_entity_poly.pdbx_strand_id
1 'polypeptide(L)'
;MGSAVRLGATGLSAALLLAACSGQSETATIPPCPRVGILADAARLTVFRDGPGRDVTDVQSISNVSGFSGSCYYENKQRTVVVDLRIELTSERGPAAGGPRFADLPYFVSILDKNRNILVQQDFTLRADYPANSARVGLFDELEQRINLKDGEFGNAYEVLIGFRLTPDQLEWNRQNRRR
;
A
#
# COMPACT_ATOMS: atom_id res chain seq x y z
N MET A 1 -56.81 47.11 -51.31
CA MET A 1 -55.66 47.82 -51.88
C MET A 1 -54.55 47.79 -50.85
N GLY A 2 -53.42 47.11 -51.01
CA GLY A 2 -52.60 46.98 -52.20
C GLY A 2 -51.47 48.00 -52.13
N SER A 3 -50.29 47.55 -51.64
CA SER A 3 -48.95 48.16 -51.83
C SER A 3 -48.71 49.55 -51.24
N ALA A 4 -47.52 49.96 -50.78
CA ALA A 4 -46.20 49.36 -50.63
C ALA A 4 -45.29 50.42 -49.95
N VAL A 5 -44.28 49.96 -49.18
CA VAL A 5 -42.84 50.37 -49.24
C VAL A 5 -42.48 51.86 -49.04
N ARG A 6 -41.41 52.30 -48.35
CA ARG A 6 -40.34 51.81 -47.44
C ARG A 6 -39.59 53.10 -46.98
N LEU A 7 -38.60 52.91 -46.10
CA LEU A 7 -37.36 53.69 -45.85
C LEU A 7 -37.33 54.23 -44.40
N GLY A 8 -36.30 54.00 -43.59
CA GLY A 8 -35.01 53.35 -43.78
C GLY A 8 -34.04 53.77 -42.67
N ALA A 9 -32.91 53.04 -42.56
CA ALA A 9 -31.68 53.39 -41.83
C ALA A 9 -31.81 53.52 -40.29
N THR A 10 -30.90 53.12 -39.39
CA THR A 10 -29.48 52.71 -39.36
C THR A 10 -29.27 52.33 -37.87
N GLY A 11 -28.84 51.13 -37.48
CA GLY A 11 -27.43 50.72 -37.45
C GLY A 11 -26.78 51.03 -36.09
N LEU A 12 -26.67 50.04 -35.19
CA LEU A 12 -25.46 49.74 -34.38
C LEU A 12 -25.72 48.49 -33.48
N SER A 13 -25.69 47.30 -34.09
CA SER A 13 -25.63 46.05 -33.34
C SER A 13 -24.19 45.84 -32.89
N ALA A 14 -23.89 46.12 -31.62
CA ALA A 14 -22.62 45.76 -30.99
C ALA A 14 -22.59 44.25 -30.73
N ALA A 15 -22.16 43.48 -31.74
CA ALA A 15 -21.82 42.08 -31.57
C ALA A 15 -20.50 41.97 -30.78
N LEU A 16 -20.60 41.84 -29.47
CA LEU A 16 -19.50 41.39 -28.62
C LEU A 16 -19.16 39.95 -28.99
N LEU A 17 -18.16 39.78 -29.86
CA LEU A 17 -17.49 38.51 -30.09
C LEU A 17 -16.65 38.19 -28.84
N LEU A 18 -17.27 37.58 -27.84
CA LEU A 18 -16.54 36.87 -26.80
C LEU A 18 -15.87 35.68 -27.46
N ALA A 19 -14.59 35.85 -27.82
CA ALA A 19 -13.69 34.77 -28.13
C ALA A 19 -13.51 33.92 -26.85
N ALA A 20 -14.35 32.91 -26.69
CA ALA A 20 -14.12 31.85 -25.72
C ALA A 20 -12.86 31.10 -26.14
N CYS A 21 -11.74 31.39 -25.50
CA CYS A 21 -10.57 30.53 -25.55
C CYS A 21 -10.98 29.17 -24.97
N SER A 22 -11.25 28.21 -25.85
CA SER A 22 -11.27 26.79 -25.52
C SER A 22 -9.84 26.34 -25.28
N GLY A 23 -9.28 26.77 -24.15
CA GLY A 23 -8.10 26.16 -23.56
C GLY A 23 -8.46 24.74 -23.17
N GLN A 24 -8.32 23.81 -24.11
CA GLN A 24 -8.32 22.38 -23.85
C GLN A 24 -7.14 22.15 -22.91
N SER A 25 -7.45 22.17 -21.61
CA SER A 25 -6.52 21.75 -20.59
C SER A 25 -6.32 20.26 -20.84
N GLU A 26 -5.20 19.89 -21.47
CA GLU A 26 -4.76 18.51 -21.53
C GLU A 26 -4.59 18.04 -20.09
N THR A 27 -5.61 17.34 -19.57
CA THR A 27 -5.55 16.71 -18.27
C THR A 27 -4.49 15.62 -18.39
N ALA A 28 -3.25 15.93 -18.01
CA ALA A 28 -2.16 14.97 -17.97
C ALA A 28 -2.61 13.79 -17.11
N THR A 29 -2.82 12.64 -17.76
CA THR A 29 -3.27 11.43 -17.05
C THR A 29 -2.09 10.93 -16.22
N ILE A 30 -2.19 11.05 -14.90
CA ILE A 30 -1.18 10.54 -13.97
C ILE A 30 -1.14 9.03 -14.10
N PRO A 31 0.01 8.42 -14.47
CA PRO A 31 0.11 6.97 -14.58
C PRO A 31 -0.17 6.27 -13.24
N PRO A 32 -0.88 5.13 -13.22
CA PRO A 32 -1.35 4.52 -11.98
C PRO A 32 -0.24 3.82 -11.19
N CYS A 33 -0.31 3.85 -9.86
CA CYS A 33 0.64 3.12 -9.01
C CYS A 33 0.37 1.60 -8.96
N PRO A 34 1.38 0.79 -8.60
CA PRO A 34 1.18 -0.58 -8.16
C PRO A 34 0.19 -0.69 -7.01
N ARG A 35 -0.57 -1.79 -6.97
CA ARG A 35 -1.38 -2.09 -5.79
C ARG A 35 -0.46 -2.50 -4.66
N VAL A 36 -0.74 -2.03 -3.46
CA VAL A 36 -0.02 -2.46 -2.25
C VAL A 36 -1.03 -3.14 -1.33
N GLY A 37 -0.64 -4.27 -0.74
CA GLY A 37 -1.52 -5.05 0.12
C GLY A 37 -0.77 -5.78 1.22
N ILE A 38 -1.47 -6.00 2.33
CA ILE A 38 -1.00 -6.89 3.40
C ILE A 38 -1.57 -8.27 3.12
N LEU A 39 -0.70 -9.28 3.04
CA LEU A 39 -1.13 -10.66 2.87
C LEU A 39 -1.82 -11.11 4.15
N ALA A 40 -3.15 -11.26 4.11
CA ALA A 40 -3.94 -11.49 5.32
C ALA A 40 -3.55 -12.78 6.09
N ASP A 41 -3.04 -13.82 5.41
CA ASP A 41 -2.46 -15.04 6.03
C ASP A 41 -1.16 -14.78 6.82
N ALA A 42 -0.45 -13.72 6.45
CA ALA A 42 0.81 -13.32 7.04
C ALA A 42 0.73 -11.97 7.78
N ALA A 43 -0.48 -11.43 8.02
CA ALA A 43 -0.65 -10.11 8.65
C ALA A 43 -0.31 -10.12 10.15
N ARG A 44 -0.29 -11.30 10.77
CA ARG A 44 -0.08 -11.50 12.21
C ARG A 44 1.02 -12.51 12.46
N LEU A 45 1.92 -12.20 13.39
CA LEU A 45 2.91 -13.11 13.94
C LEU A 45 2.53 -13.41 15.39
N THR A 46 2.39 -14.68 15.74
CA THR A 46 2.19 -15.12 17.13
C THR A 46 3.34 -16.03 17.52
N VAL A 47 4.06 -15.63 18.57
CA VAL A 47 5.16 -16.41 19.13
C VAL A 47 4.66 -17.04 20.41
N PHE A 48 4.76 -18.37 20.48
CA PHE A 48 4.43 -19.15 21.67
C PHE A 48 5.70 -19.48 22.43
N ARG A 49 5.58 -19.69 23.74
CA ARG A 49 6.67 -20.30 24.52
C ARG A 49 6.93 -21.73 24.05
N ASP A 50 8.13 -22.22 24.35
CA ASP A 50 8.49 -23.60 24.07
C ASP A 50 7.55 -24.60 24.75
N GLY A 51 7.29 -25.71 24.08
CA GLY A 51 6.37 -26.76 24.52
C GLY A 51 5.16 -26.93 23.58
N PRO A 52 4.29 -27.91 23.88
CA PRO A 52 3.14 -28.26 23.03
C PRO A 52 1.92 -27.33 23.20
N GLY A 53 1.92 -26.46 24.22
CA GLY A 53 0.81 -25.54 24.50
C GLY A 53 0.58 -24.55 23.36
N ARG A 54 -0.68 -24.41 22.94
CA ARG A 54 -1.12 -23.50 21.86
C ARG A 54 -2.41 -22.78 22.27
N ASP A 55 -2.44 -22.27 23.50
CA ASP A 55 -3.51 -21.43 23.98
C ASP A 55 -3.08 -19.95 24.12
N VAL A 56 -4.03 -19.08 24.43
CA VAL A 56 -3.77 -17.63 24.58
C VAL A 56 -2.84 -17.29 25.75
N THR A 57 -2.74 -18.18 26.74
CA THR A 57 -1.85 -18.03 27.91
C THR A 57 -0.41 -18.41 27.58
N ASP A 58 -0.20 -19.21 26.53
CA ASP A 58 1.12 -19.63 26.03
C ASP A 58 1.81 -18.59 25.12
N VAL A 59 1.12 -17.50 24.80
CA VAL A 59 1.63 -16.48 23.88
C VAL A 59 2.71 -15.63 24.56
N GLN A 60 3.90 -15.60 23.96
CA GLN A 60 5.01 -14.71 24.34
C GLN A 60 4.87 -13.33 23.72
N SER A 61 4.46 -13.26 22.44
CA SER A 61 4.19 -11.99 21.77
C SER A 61 3.23 -12.14 20.60
N ILE A 62 2.51 -11.06 20.32
CA ILE A 62 1.67 -10.90 19.14
C ILE A 62 2.14 -9.65 18.41
N SER A 63 2.39 -9.79 17.11
CA SER A 63 2.75 -8.66 16.26
C SER A 63 1.81 -8.61 15.06
N ASN A 64 1.49 -7.40 14.60
CA ASN A 64 0.61 -7.18 13.46
C ASN A 64 1.28 -6.20 12.50
N VAL A 65 1.17 -6.45 11.19
CA VAL A 65 1.31 -5.40 10.18
C VAL A 65 0.02 -4.59 10.26
N SER A 66 0.09 -3.43 10.91
CA SER A 66 -1.09 -2.61 11.24
C SER A 66 -1.55 -1.74 10.08
N GLY A 67 -0.66 -1.44 9.14
CA GLY A 67 -0.97 -0.60 7.99
C GLY A 67 0.25 -0.36 7.12
N PHE A 68 0.03 0.44 6.09
CA PHE A 68 1.08 1.01 5.28
C PHE A 68 0.61 2.34 4.70
N SER A 69 1.55 3.21 4.39
CA SER A 69 1.33 4.43 3.63
C SER A 69 2.45 4.59 2.61
N GLY A 70 2.23 5.38 1.56
CA GLY A 70 3.24 5.51 0.52
C GLY A 70 2.78 6.30 -0.68
N SER A 71 3.69 6.46 -1.61
CA SER A 71 3.49 7.10 -2.90
C SER A 71 4.23 6.30 -3.98
N CYS A 72 4.01 6.65 -5.25
CA CYS A 72 4.85 6.15 -6.31
C CYS A 72 5.12 7.25 -7.34
N TYR A 73 6.22 7.13 -8.05
CA TYR A 73 6.59 8.02 -9.14
C TYR A 73 7.27 7.24 -10.27
N TYR A 74 7.29 7.84 -11.46
CA TYR A 74 7.82 7.22 -12.66
C TYR A 74 9.12 7.88 -13.08
N GLU A 75 10.10 7.05 -13.42
CA GLU A 75 11.41 7.47 -13.92
C GLU A 75 11.70 6.84 -15.29
N ASN A 76 12.86 7.19 -15.87
CA ASN A 76 13.38 6.54 -17.08
C ASN A 76 12.39 6.57 -18.26
N LYS A 77 11.77 7.74 -18.51
CA LYS A 77 10.70 7.90 -19.52
C LYS A 77 9.53 6.93 -19.30
N GLN A 78 9.09 6.81 -18.04
CA GLN A 78 7.99 5.94 -17.61
C GLN A 78 8.27 4.44 -17.78
N ARG A 79 9.54 4.02 -17.82
CA ARG A 79 9.94 2.61 -17.87
C ARG A 79 10.19 1.97 -16.51
N THR A 80 10.29 2.80 -15.47
CA THR A 80 10.48 2.34 -14.09
C THR A 80 9.46 3.05 -13.23
N VAL A 81 8.75 2.30 -12.38
CA VAL A 81 7.98 2.87 -11.27
C VAL A 81 8.72 2.62 -9.97
N VAL A 82 8.87 3.69 -9.19
CA VAL A 82 9.48 3.68 -7.86
C VAL A 82 8.36 3.82 -6.85
N VAL A 83 8.31 2.93 -5.86
CA VAL A 83 7.30 2.89 -4.81
C VAL A 83 7.99 3.20 -3.49
N ASP A 84 7.61 4.32 -2.88
CA ASP A 84 8.04 4.70 -1.54
C ASP A 84 6.99 4.17 -0.56
N LEU A 85 7.43 3.32 0.36
CA LEU A 85 6.54 2.63 1.29
C LEU A 85 7.00 2.84 2.72
N ARG A 86 6.06 3.23 3.57
CA ARG A 86 6.17 3.19 5.02
C ARG A 86 5.25 2.10 5.56
N ILE A 87 5.84 1.02 6.08
CA ILE A 87 5.11 -0.08 6.70
C ILE A 87 4.94 0.22 8.18
N GLU A 88 3.75 0.02 8.71
CA GLU A 88 3.46 0.16 10.14
C GLU A 88 3.28 -1.20 10.78
N LEU A 89 3.96 -1.42 11.89
CA LEU A 89 3.88 -2.65 12.66
C LEU A 89 3.57 -2.32 14.12
N THR A 90 2.88 -3.24 14.77
CA THR A 90 2.70 -3.22 16.23
C THR A 90 3.19 -4.53 16.79
N SER A 91 3.74 -4.48 18.00
CA SER A 91 4.10 -5.67 18.75
C SER A 91 3.67 -5.54 20.19
N GLU A 92 3.17 -6.62 20.76
CA GLU A 92 2.67 -6.69 22.12
C GLU A 92 3.19 -7.94 22.81
N ARG A 93 3.66 -7.80 24.05
CA ARG A 93 4.05 -8.90 24.92
C ARG A 93 2.82 -9.63 25.42
N GLY A 94 2.81 -10.94 25.30
CA GLY A 94 1.75 -11.81 25.78
C GLY A 94 1.96 -12.30 27.23
N PRO A 95 1.01 -13.07 27.77
CA PRO A 95 1.04 -13.54 29.16
C PRO A 95 2.23 -14.45 29.49
N ALA A 96 2.72 -15.22 28.51
CA ALA A 96 3.89 -16.08 28.67
C ALA A 96 5.24 -15.38 28.38
N ALA A 97 5.25 -14.04 28.24
CA ALA A 97 6.45 -13.30 27.92
C ALA A 97 7.50 -13.38 29.06
N GLY A 98 8.48 -14.28 28.91
CA GLY A 98 9.69 -14.34 29.72
C GLY A 98 10.89 -13.70 29.01
N GLY A 99 12.02 -13.56 29.72
CA GLY A 99 13.29 -13.18 29.10
C GLY A 99 13.41 -11.70 28.69
N PRO A 100 14.20 -11.40 27.65
CA PRO A 100 14.47 -10.02 27.21
C PRO A 100 13.22 -9.24 26.83
N ARG A 101 13.25 -7.92 27.01
CA ARG A 101 12.17 -7.00 26.61
C ARG A 101 12.34 -6.55 25.16
N PHE A 102 12.58 -7.49 24.25
CA PHE A 102 12.50 -7.22 22.81
C PHE A 102 11.93 -8.43 22.06
N ALA A 103 11.44 -8.22 20.85
CA ALA A 103 11.07 -9.28 19.91
C ALA A 103 11.59 -8.95 18.51
N ASP A 104 12.16 -9.95 17.82
CA ASP A 104 12.56 -9.81 16.42
C ASP A 104 11.36 -10.15 15.53
N LEU A 105 11.09 -9.29 14.55
CA LEU A 105 9.91 -9.31 13.70
C LEU A 105 10.35 -9.55 12.25
N PRO A 106 10.47 -10.81 11.79
CA PRO A 106 10.84 -11.10 10.41
C PRO A 106 9.63 -10.91 9.48
N TYR A 107 9.76 -10.08 8.45
CA TYR A 107 8.73 -9.81 7.45
C TYR A 107 9.33 -9.79 6.06
N PHE A 108 8.46 -9.79 5.04
CA PHE A 108 8.86 -9.73 3.65
C PHE A 108 8.06 -8.67 2.90
N VAL A 109 8.67 -8.22 1.82
CA VAL A 109 8.04 -7.44 0.75
C VAL A 109 8.25 -8.20 -0.56
N SER A 110 7.17 -8.51 -1.26
CA SER A 110 7.20 -9.22 -2.54
C SER A 110 6.56 -8.39 -3.64
N ILE A 111 7.16 -8.42 -4.83
CA ILE A 111 6.63 -7.77 -6.04
C ILE A 111 6.12 -8.86 -6.97
N LEU A 112 4.85 -8.77 -7.36
CA LEU A 112 4.17 -9.72 -8.22
C LEU A 112 3.80 -9.08 -9.56
N ASP A 113 3.79 -9.88 -10.62
CA ASP A 113 3.19 -9.49 -11.90
C ASP A 113 1.67 -9.72 -11.93
N LYS A 114 1.02 -9.35 -13.04
CA LYS A 114 -0.42 -9.54 -13.27
C LYS A 114 -0.89 -11.00 -13.19
N ASN A 115 0.00 -11.96 -13.39
CA ASN A 115 -0.27 -13.39 -13.29
C ASN A 115 -0.02 -13.93 -11.88
N ARG A 116 0.30 -13.05 -10.92
CA ARG A 116 0.66 -13.35 -9.53
C ARG A 116 1.95 -14.16 -9.39
N ASN A 117 2.85 -14.09 -10.38
CA ASN A 117 4.18 -14.64 -10.22
C ASN A 117 5.01 -13.69 -9.35
N ILE A 118 5.74 -14.24 -8.38
CA ILE A 118 6.68 -13.46 -7.57
C ILE A 118 7.90 -13.15 -8.45
N LEU A 119 8.11 -11.86 -8.74
CA LEU A 119 9.27 -11.37 -9.48
C LEU A 119 10.46 -11.15 -8.54
N VAL A 120 10.17 -10.58 -7.37
CA VAL A 120 11.14 -10.25 -6.33
C VAL A 120 10.51 -10.53 -4.98
N GLN A 121 11.31 -11.03 -4.05
CA GLN A 121 10.98 -11.05 -2.62
C GLN A 121 12.22 -10.62 -1.83
N GLN A 122 12.01 -9.73 -0.87
CA GLN A 122 13.02 -9.29 0.07
C GLN A 122 12.54 -9.58 1.48
N ASP A 123 13.41 -10.18 2.29
CA ASP A 123 13.14 -10.50 3.69
C ASP A 123 13.88 -9.47 4.58
N PHE A 124 13.21 -8.99 5.61
CA PHE A 124 13.67 -7.97 6.55
C PHE A 124 13.43 -8.41 7.99
N THR A 125 14.04 -7.74 8.95
CA THR A 125 13.79 -7.99 10.38
C THR A 125 13.88 -6.69 11.17
N LEU A 126 12.77 -6.31 11.81
CA LEU A 126 12.75 -5.22 12.78
C LEU A 126 12.88 -5.76 14.20
N ARG A 127 13.48 -4.98 15.09
CA ARG A 127 13.48 -5.26 16.52
C ARG A 127 12.46 -4.39 17.24
N ALA A 128 11.52 -5.03 17.91
CA ALA A 128 10.54 -4.40 18.78
C ALA A 128 11.05 -4.36 20.22
N ASP A 129 11.66 -3.25 20.63
CA ASP A 129 12.09 -3.01 22.01
C ASP A 129 10.91 -2.51 22.86
N TYR A 130 10.59 -3.21 23.96
CA TYR A 130 9.46 -2.88 24.82
C TYR A 130 9.91 -2.03 26.02
N PRO A 131 9.42 -0.78 26.15
CA PRO A 131 9.69 0.06 27.31
C PRO A 131 9.30 -0.63 28.63
N ALA A 132 9.95 -0.26 29.74
CA ALA A 132 9.70 -0.89 31.04
C ALA A 132 8.23 -0.81 31.48
N ASN A 133 7.56 0.30 31.16
CA ASN A 133 6.18 0.61 31.51
C ASN A 133 5.15 0.28 30.42
N SER A 134 5.54 -0.36 29.32
CA SER A 134 4.61 -0.73 28.25
C SER A 134 4.84 -2.17 27.78
N ALA A 135 3.74 -2.91 27.60
CA ALA A 135 3.74 -4.22 26.95
C ALA A 135 3.63 -4.09 25.42
N ARG A 136 3.28 -2.92 24.89
CA ARG A 136 3.05 -2.68 23.46
C ARG A 136 4.00 -1.61 22.91
N VAL A 137 4.44 -1.80 21.68
CA VAL A 137 5.24 -0.84 20.92
C VAL A 137 4.74 -0.78 19.47
N GLY A 138 4.78 0.43 18.88
CA GLY A 138 4.57 0.66 17.45
C GLY A 138 5.90 0.89 16.77
N LEU A 139 6.05 0.35 15.56
CA LEU A 139 7.25 0.46 14.73
C LEU A 139 6.86 0.86 13.32
N PHE A 140 7.83 1.39 12.59
CA PHE A 140 7.72 1.57 11.16
C PHE A 140 9.02 1.23 10.46
N ASP A 141 8.90 0.84 9.20
CA ASP A 141 10.02 0.70 8.29
C ASP A 141 9.74 1.47 7.00
N GLU A 142 10.76 2.12 6.46
CA GLU A 142 10.69 2.93 5.25
C GLU A 142 11.57 2.31 4.18
N LEU A 143 10.97 2.00 3.03
CA LEU A 143 11.63 1.28 1.96
C LEU A 143 11.20 1.77 0.58
N GLU A 144 12.14 1.70 -0.36
CA GLU A 144 11.93 2.02 -1.76
C GLU A 144 11.93 0.71 -2.58
N GLN A 145 10.94 0.52 -3.44
CA GLN A 145 10.89 -0.60 -4.37
C GLN A 145 10.91 -0.09 -5.82
N ARG A 146 11.86 -0.57 -6.60
CA ARG A 146 12.03 -0.19 -8.00
C ARG A 146 11.54 -1.31 -8.91
N ILE A 147 10.52 -1.02 -9.72
CA ILE A 147 9.89 -1.99 -10.62
C ILE A 147 10.15 -1.57 -12.06
N ASN A 148 10.85 -2.41 -12.80
CA ASN A 148 11.04 -2.24 -14.24
C ASN A 148 9.79 -2.71 -14.97
N LEU A 149 9.16 -1.79 -15.72
CA LEU A 149 7.93 -2.04 -16.44
C LEU A 149 8.23 -2.73 -17.77
N LYS A 150 7.39 -3.70 -18.14
CA LYS A 150 7.37 -4.25 -19.50
C LYS A 150 6.75 -3.23 -20.45
N ASP A 151 7.10 -3.32 -21.73
CA ASP A 151 6.58 -2.38 -22.73
C ASP A 151 5.04 -2.42 -22.77
N GLY A 152 4.42 -1.25 -22.65
CA GLY A 152 2.95 -1.10 -22.62
C GLY A 152 2.29 -1.39 -21.27
N GLU A 153 3.04 -1.74 -20.23
CA GLU A 153 2.53 -1.90 -18.86
C GLU A 153 2.75 -0.65 -18.00
N PHE A 154 1.87 -0.46 -17.02
CA PHE A 154 1.97 0.57 -16.00
C PHE A 154 2.01 -0.06 -14.62
N GLY A 155 2.23 0.74 -13.58
CA GLY A 155 2.37 0.29 -12.20
C GLY A 155 1.23 -0.63 -11.74
N ASN A 156 -0.02 -0.36 -12.15
CA ASN A 156 -1.18 -1.18 -11.79
C ASN A 156 -1.15 -2.63 -12.31
N ALA A 157 -0.23 -2.98 -13.22
CA ALA A 157 0.05 -4.36 -13.62
C ALA A 157 0.85 -5.15 -12.57
N TYR A 158 1.34 -4.47 -11.53
CA TYR A 158 2.16 -5.02 -10.47
C TYR A 158 1.47 -4.88 -9.10
N GLU A 159 1.85 -5.77 -8.19
CA GLU A 159 1.35 -5.79 -6.83
C GLU A 159 2.50 -5.97 -5.83
N VAL A 160 2.54 -5.12 -4.81
CA VAL A 160 3.49 -5.20 -3.70
C VAL A 160 2.76 -5.82 -2.50
N LEU A 161 3.22 -6.98 -2.05
CA LEU A 161 2.66 -7.69 -0.91
C LEU A 161 3.59 -7.65 0.30
N ILE A 162 3.01 -7.35 1.46
CA ILE A 162 3.70 -7.28 2.75
C ILE A 162 3.18 -8.39 3.65
N GLY A 163 4.05 -9.04 4.41
CA GLY A 163 3.62 -9.99 5.44
C GLY A 163 4.76 -10.47 6.32
N PHE A 164 4.45 -11.04 7.48
CA PHE A 164 5.44 -11.71 8.32
C PHE A 164 5.96 -12.98 7.67
N ARG A 165 7.23 -13.30 7.92
CA ARG A 165 7.80 -14.61 7.61
C ARG A 165 7.40 -15.58 8.71
N LEU A 166 6.36 -16.35 8.42
CA LEU A 166 5.77 -17.30 9.36
C LEU A 166 6.33 -18.70 9.16
N THR A 167 6.46 -19.43 10.26
CA THR A 167 6.59 -20.89 10.21
C THR A 167 5.27 -21.53 9.75
N PRO A 168 5.28 -22.79 9.28
CA PRO A 168 4.05 -23.51 8.91
C PRO A 168 3.00 -23.52 10.05
N ASP A 169 3.44 -23.74 11.29
CA ASP A 169 2.55 -23.74 12.46
C ASP A 169 1.91 -22.38 12.71
N GLN A 170 2.67 -21.29 12.55
CA GLN A 170 2.17 -19.92 12.72
C GLN A 170 1.18 -19.55 11.61
N LEU A 171 1.44 -19.97 10.37
CA LEU A 171 0.52 -19.78 9.25
C LEU A 171 -0.80 -20.52 9.48
N GLU A 172 -0.73 -21.77 9.92
CA GLU A 172 -1.91 -22.57 10.21
C GLU A 172 -2.72 -21.96 11.38
N TRP A 173 -2.04 -21.52 12.44
CA TRP A 173 -2.67 -20.78 13.54
C TRP A 173 -3.46 -19.56 13.05
N ASN A 174 -2.88 -18.76 12.15
CA ASN A 174 -3.57 -17.60 11.57
C ASN A 174 -4.81 -18.00 10.76
N ARG A 175 -4.71 -19.06 9.95
CA ARG A 175 -5.82 -19.55 9.12
C ARG A 175 -6.98 -20.06 9.96
N GLN A 176 -6.69 -20.80 11.04
CA GLN A 176 -7.71 -21.32 11.95
C GLN A 176 -8.45 -20.19 12.66
N ASN A 177 -7.73 -19.17 13.15
CA ASN A 177 -8.33 -18.09 13.91
C ASN A 177 -9.08 -17.05 13.07
N ARG A 178 -8.89 -17.03 11.74
CA ARG A 178 -9.68 -16.17 10.84
C ARG A 178 -11.01 -16.78 10.44
N ARG A 179 -11.11 -18.12 10.46
CA ARG A 179 -12.35 -18.83 10.10
C ARG A 179 -13.40 -18.78 11.23
N ARG A 180 -12.99 -18.33 12.42
CA ARG A 180 -13.84 -18.13 13.59
C ARG A 180 -14.36 -16.69 13.60
#